data_AF-A0A452YKW4-F1
#
_entry.id   AF-A0A452YKW4-F1
#
_cell.length_a   1.000
_cell.length_b   1.000
_cell.length_c   1.000
_cell.angle_alpha   90.00
_cell.angle_beta   90.00
_cell.angle_gamma   90.00
#
_symmetry.space_group_name_H-M   'P 1'
#
loop_
_entity.id
_entity.type
_entity.pdbx_description
1 polymer ?
#
loop_
_entity_poly.entity_id
_entity_poly.type
_entity_poly.pdbx_seq_one_letter_code
_entity_poly.pdbx_strand_id
1 'polypeptide(L)'
;IRKPTVKSFVLDCEIVAYDREKKRILPFQILSTRARKGVTINDIKVSVCTFGFDILYINGKPLLQEQLKVRREVFFNWQLQLHQMTSRRYKNFLTYLSTPVVKG
;
A
#
# COMPACT_ATOMS: atom_id res chain seq x y z
N ILE A 1 -1.69 -17.62 20.92
CA ILE A 1 -2.82 -17.56 19.96
C ILE A 1 -2.29 -16.98 18.65
N ARG A 2 -2.26 -17.75 17.55
CA ARG A 2 -1.79 -17.28 16.23
C ARG A 2 -2.83 -16.30 15.66
N LYS A 3 -2.40 -15.10 15.26
CA LYS A 3 -3.28 -14.10 14.64
C LYS A 3 -3.79 -14.63 13.29
N PRO A 4 -5.04 -14.30 12.87
CA PRO A 4 -5.62 -14.82 11.64
C PRO A 4 -4.77 -14.41 10.43
N THR A 5 -4.33 -15.40 9.65
CA THR A 5 -3.54 -15.20 8.44
C THR A 5 -4.43 -14.69 7.31
N VAL A 6 -3.98 -13.67 6.58
CA VAL A 6 -4.68 -13.13 5.41
C VAL A 6 -4.50 -14.09 4.24
N LYS A 7 -5.61 -14.53 3.65
CA LYS A 7 -5.65 -15.49 2.54
C LYS A 7 -5.91 -14.81 1.20
N SER A 8 -6.74 -13.76 1.19
CA SER A 8 -7.18 -13.09 -0.03
C SER A 8 -7.66 -11.67 0.28
N PHE A 9 -7.36 -10.68 -0.56
CA PHE A 9 -7.87 -9.32 -0.40
C PHE A 9 -7.97 -8.60 -1.75
N VAL A 10 -8.78 -7.54 -1.79
CA VAL A 10 -8.79 -6.54 -2.87
C VAL A 10 -8.58 -5.17 -2.23
N LEU A 11 -7.48 -4.52 -2.60
CA LEU A 11 -7.05 -3.23 -2.07
C LEU A 11 -7.21 -2.17 -3.15
N ASP A 12 -7.68 -0.98 -2.76
CA ASP A 12 -7.57 0.21 -3.59
C ASP A 12 -6.38 1.06 -3.14
N CYS A 13 -5.52 1.43 -4.09
CA CYS A 13 -4.25 2.08 -3.80
C CYS A 13 -3.71 2.91 -4.96
N GLU A 14 -2.91 3.92 -4.62
CA GLU A 14 -2.19 4.75 -5.58
C GLU A 14 -0.71 4.33 -5.63
N ILE A 15 -0.17 4.17 -6.83
CA ILE A 15 1.27 3.92 -7.03
C ILE A 15 1.94 5.26 -7.31
N VAL A 16 2.95 5.60 -6.53
CA VAL A 16 3.63 6.89 -6.62
C VAL A 16 5.13 6.67 -6.80
N ALA A 17 5.75 7.42 -7.72
CA ALA A 17 7.20 7.41 -7.86
C ALA A 17 7.88 7.92 -6.58
N TYR A 18 8.92 7.23 -6.12
CA TYR A 18 9.54 7.51 -4.82
C TYR A 18 11.07 7.45 -4.93
N ASP A 19 11.70 8.52 -4.47
CA ASP A 19 13.15 8.61 -4.33
C ASP A 19 13.54 8.06 -2.95
N ARG A 20 14.20 6.89 -2.94
CA ARG A 20 14.60 6.20 -1.70
C ARG A 20 15.77 6.86 -0.99
N GLU A 21 16.63 7.56 -1.71
CA GLU A 21 17.81 8.23 -1.14
C GLU A 21 17.37 9.53 -0.47
N LYS A 22 16.59 10.35 -1.19
CA LYS A 22 16.05 11.62 -0.68
C LYS A 22 14.78 11.46 0.15
N LYS A 23 14.25 10.24 0.24
CA LYS A 23 13.03 9.86 0.99
C LYS A 23 11.83 10.74 0.64
N ARG A 24 11.60 11.01 -0.64
CA ARG A 24 10.53 11.90 -1.10
C ARG A 24 9.72 11.32 -2.24
N ILE A 25 8.46 11.76 -2.33
CA ILE A 25 7.60 11.52 -3.48
C ILE A 25 8.13 12.31 -4.68
N LEU A 26 8.08 11.68 -5.86
CA LEU A 26 8.42 12.30 -7.13
C LEU A 26 7.16 12.62 -7.95
N PRO A 27 7.22 13.58 -8.88
CA PRO A 27 6.09 13.94 -9.74
C PRO A 27 5.59 12.77 -10.60
N PHE A 28 4.31 12.79 -10.92
CA PHE A 28 3.65 11.78 -11.76
C PHE A 28 4.34 11.56 -13.12
N GLN A 29 4.94 12.60 -13.70
CA GLN A 29 5.68 12.50 -14.96
C GLN A 29 6.82 11.46 -14.89
N ILE A 30 7.46 11.29 -13.72
CA ILE A 30 8.47 10.25 -13.54
C ILE A 30 7.84 8.87 -13.59
N LEU A 31 6.64 8.71 -13.04
CA LEU A 31 5.90 7.44 -13.09
C LEU A 31 5.44 7.10 -14.52
N SER A 32 5.03 8.08 -15.31
CA SER A 32 4.50 7.86 -16.67
C SER A 32 5.57 7.39 -17.67
N THR A 33 6.85 7.61 -17.39
CA THR A 33 7.98 7.12 -18.19
C THR A 33 8.27 5.62 -18.01
N ARG A 34 7.53 4.94 -17.12
CA ARG A 34 7.69 3.50 -16.89
C ARG A 34 7.20 2.68 -18.09
N ALA A 35 7.96 1.67 -18.45
CA ALA A 35 7.57 0.68 -19.46
C ALA A 35 6.30 -0.09 -19.03
N ARG A 36 5.35 -0.24 -19.95
CA ARG A 36 4.01 -0.78 -19.66
C ARG A 36 3.86 -2.28 -19.91
N LYS A 37 4.76 -2.91 -20.68
CA LYS A 37 4.74 -4.35 -21.02
C LYS A 37 6.16 -4.91 -21.09
N GLY A 38 6.33 -6.19 -20.78
CA GLY A 38 7.60 -6.91 -20.95
C GLY A 38 8.73 -6.51 -19.98
N VAL A 39 8.40 -5.93 -18.82
CA VAL A 39 9.39 -5.41 -17.87
C VAL A 39 9.92 -6.56 -17.00
N THR A 40 11.21 -6.85 -17.11
CA THR A 40 11.89 -7.73 -16.14
C THR A 40 12.24 -6.93 -14.89
N ILE A 41 12.46 -7.60 -13.75
CA ILE A 41 12.79 -6.93 -12.49
C ILE A 41 14.03 -6.04 -12.62
N ASN A 42 14.97 -6.43 -13.49
CA ASN A 42 16.22 -5.70 -13.75
C ASN A 42 16.00 -4.41 -14.55
N ASP A 43 14.87 -4.26 -15.25
CA ASP A 43 14.56 -3.08 -16.06
C ASP A 43 13.84 -1.98 -15.25
N ILE A 44 13.58 -2.21 -13.97
CA ILE A 44 12.88 -1.26 -13.09
C ILE A 44 13.83 -0.13 -12.70
N LYS A 45 13.86 0.93 -13.51
CA LYS A 45 14.64 2.15 -13.26
C LYS A 45 13.99 3.10 -12.25
N VAL A 46 12.67 3.10 -12.17
CA VAL A 46 11.90 4.01 -11.30
C VAL A 46 11.42 3.25 -10.07
N SER A 47 11.91 3.66 -8.89
CA SER A 47 11.38 3.18 -7.61
C SER A 47 9.99 3.75 -7.35
N VAL A 48 9.10 2.92 -6.81
CA VAL A 48 7.72 3.31 -6.48
C VAL A 48 7.38 2.95 -5.03
N CYS A 49 6.37 3.62 -4.50
CA CYS A 49 5.70 3.33 -3.24
C CYS A 49 4.21 3.17 -3.50
N THR A 50 3.54 2.28 -2.74
CA THR A 50 2.10 2.04 -2.84
C THR A 50 1.39 2.68 -1.65
N PHE A 51 0.38 3.49 -1.92
CA PHE A 51 -0.44 4.17 -0.92
C PHE A 51 -1.84 3.58 -0.93
N GLY A 52 -2.08 2.59 -0.06
CA GLY A 52 -3.42 2.01 0.13
C GLY A 52 -4.35 2.97 0.86
N PHE A 53 -5.61 3.07 0.45
CA PHE A 53 -6.60 3.96 1.09
C PHE A 53 -7.99 3.35 1.26
N ASP A 54 -8.27 2.20 0.65
CA ASP A 54 -9.52 1.45 0.81
C ASP A 54 -9.28 -0.07 0.70
N ILE A 55 -10.19 -0.86 1.24
CA ILE A 55 -10.23 -2.32 1.11
C ILE A 55 -11.65 -2.75 0.74
N LEU A 56 -11.75 -3.44 -0.40
CA LEU A 56 -13.04 -3.81 -0.99
C LEU A 56 -13.43 -5.25 -0.69
N TYR A 57 -12.45 -6.07 -0.28
CA TYR A 57 -12.64 -7.49 0.00
C TYR A 57 -11.52 -8.01 0.90
N ILE A 58 -11.85 -8.88 1.85
CA ILE A 58 -10.85 -9.58 2.67
C ILE A 58 -11.35 -10.97 3.09
N ASN A 59 -10.51 -11.99 2.92
CA ASN A 59 -10.68 -13.36 3.40
C ASN A 59 -12.09 -13.95 3.15
N GLY A 60 -12.60 -13.89 1.92
CA GLY A 60 -13.95 -14.40 1.63
C GLY A 60 -15.05 -13.35 1.74
N LYS A 61 -14.83 -12.23 2.43
CA LYS A 61 -15.85 -11.21 2.72
C LYS A 61 -15.76 -10.01 1.76
N PRO A 62 -16.76 -9.76 0.90
CA PRO A 62 -16.88 -8.50 0.18
C PRO A 62 -17.30 -7.37 1.14
N LEU A 63 -16.74 -6.18 0.94
CA LEU A 63 -16.99 -4.98 1.74
C LEU A 63 -17.62 -3.84 0.92
N LEU A 64 -17.95 -4.09 -0.35
CA LEU A 64 -18.49 -3.09 -1.30
C LEU A 64 -19.76 -2.38 -0.79
N GLN A 65 -20.58 -3.08 0.01
CA GLN A 65 -21.82 -2.53 0.59
C GLN A 65 -21.61 -1.86 1.95
N GLU A 66 -20.42 -1.96 2.54
CA GLU A 66 -20.08 -1.34 3.81
C GLU A 66 -19.74 0.13 3.59
N GLN A 67 -19.97 0.97 4.60
CA GLN A 67 -19.55 2.37 4.55
C GLN A 67 -18.01 2.48 4.50
N LEU A 68 -17.49 3.50 3.82
CA LEU A 68 -16.03 3.74 3.69
C LEU A 68 -15.32 3.76 5.05
N LYS A 69 -15.96 4.29 6.11
CA LYS A 69 -15.41 4.28 7.47
C LYS A 69 -15.10 2.87 7.96
N VAL A 70 -16.06 1.94 7.82
CA VAL A 70 -15.91 0.53 8.21
C VAL A 70 -14.81 -0.14 7.40
N ARG A 71 -14.78 0.10 6.07
CA ARG A 71 -13.73 -0.44 5.20
C ARG A 71 -12.34 0.04 5.63
N ARG A 72 -12.20 1.34 5.92
CA ARG A 72 -10.94 1.91 6.40
C ARG A 72 -10.52 1.35 7.76
N GLU A 73 -11.45 1.15 8.70
CA GLU A 73 -11.14 0.50 9.98
C GLU A 73 -10.62 -0.92 9.77
N VAL A 74 -11.25 -1.71 8.88
CA VAL A 74 -10.76 -3.05 8.50
C VAL A 74 -9.35 -2.97 7.90
N PHE A 75 -9.14 -2.03 6.97
CA PHE A 75 -7.85 -1.81 6.33
C PHE A 75 -6.75 -1.43 7.34
N PHE A 76 -7.00 -0.48 8.25
CA PHE A 76 -6.03 -0.08 9.28
C PHE A 76 -5.73 -1.19 10.28
N ASN A 77 -6.76 -1.90 10.75
CA ASN A 77 -6.59 -3.03 11.65
C ASN A 77 -5.74 -4.14 10.99
N TRP A 78 -5.97 -4.40 9.71
CA TRP A 78 -5.15 -5.31 8.91
C TRP A 78 -3.71 -4.81 8.76
N GLN A 79 -3.51 -3.54 8.43
CA GLN A 79 -2.18 -2.94 8.22
C GLN A 79 -1.33 -2.99 9.49
N LEU A 80 -1.92 -2.74 10.67
CA LEU A 80 -1.24 -2.87 11.97
C LEU A 80 -0.82 -4.31 12.27
N GLN A 81 -1.61 -5.30 11.83
CA GLN A 81 -1.26 -6.72 11.99
C GLN A 81 -0.07 -7.09 11.10
N LEU A 82 -0.01 -6.61 9.86
CA LEU A 82 1.13 -6.84 8.95
C LEU A 82 2.42 -6.21 9.47
N HIS A 83 2.36 -4.98 9.99
CA HIS A 83 3.55 -4.29 10.51
C HIS A 83 4.20 -5.05 11.68
N GLN A 84 3.40 -5.74 12.50
CA GLN A 84 3.88 -6.58 13.60
C GLN A 84 4.48 -7.92 13.12
N MET A 85 4.18 -8.36 11.89
CA MET A 85 4.61 -9.64 11.34
C MET A 85 5.85 -9.57 10.44
N THR A 86 6.14 -8.43 9.81
CA THR A 86 7.25 -8.34 8.84
C THR A 86 8.56 -7.82 9.44
N SER A 87 9.60 -8.68 9.43
CA SER A 87 11.01 -8.27 9.55
C SER A 87 11.38 -7.25 8.45
N ARG A 88 12.40 -6.43 8.72
CA ARG A 88 12.88 -5.18 8.04
C ARG A 88 12.75 -5.02 6.51
N ARG A 89 12.45 -6.07 5.75
CA ARG A 89 12.49 -6.13 4.29
C ARG A 89 11.28 -5.55 3.56
N TYR A 90 10.12 -5.40 4.22
CA TYR A 90 8.87 -4.87 3.63
C TYR A 90 8.40 -3.53 4.22
N LYS A 91 9.24 -2.85 5.01
CA LYS A 91 8.91 -1.53 5.59
C LYS A 91 8.61 -0.45 4.55
N ASN A 92 9.03 -0.62 3.30
CA ASN A 92 8.81 0.37 2.24
C ASN A 92 7.47 0.19 1.50
N PHE A 93 6.70 -0.85 1.80
CA PHE A 93 5.48 -1.18 1.04
C PHE A 93 4.20 -0.59 1.64
N LEU A 94 4.23 -0.10 2.88
CA LEU A 94 3.01 0.22 3.64
C LEU A 94 3.11 1.45 4.56
N THR A 95 4.18 2.25 4.47
CA THR A 95 4.47 3.26 5.50
C THR A 95 4.24 4.66 4.95
N TYR A 96 2.99 5.12 4.88
CA TYR A 96 2.68 6.56 4.85
C TYR A 96 1.25 6.92 5.28
N LEU A 97 0.62 6.08 6.10
CA LEU A 97 -0.68 6.38 6.70
C LEU A 97 -0.60 6.65 8.21
N SER A 98 0.59 6.54 8.80
CA SER A 98 0.85 6.81 10.20
C SER A 98 1.47 8.19 10.45
N THR A 99 1.72 9.00 9.42
CA THR A 99 1.97 10.43 9.65
C THR A 99 0.62 11.12 9.84
N PRO A 100 0.36 11.78 10.99
CA PRO A 100 -0.84 12.59 11.13
C PRO A 100 -0.86 13.57 9.96
N VAL A 101 -2.00 13.63 9.26
CA VAL A 101 -2.29 14.73 8.34
C VAL A 101 -2.05 15.99 9.16
N VAL A 102 -1.01 16.74 8.78
CA VAL A 102 -0.74 18.06 9.33
C VAL A 102 -2.01 18.84 9.10
N LYS A 103 -2.79 19.06 10.16
CA LYS A 103 -3.95 19.94 10.14
C LYS A 103 -3.40 21.32 9.82
N GLY A 104 -3.66 21.79 8.60
CA GLY A 104 -3.69 23.22 8.32
C GLY A 104 -4.86 23.87 9.05
#